data_AF-A0ABD0PAU7-F1
#
_entry.id   AF-A0ABD0PAU7-F1
#
_cell.length_a   1.000
_cell.length_b   1.000
_cell.length_c   1.000
_cell.angle_alpha   90.00
_cell.angle_beta   90.00
_cell.angle_gamma   90.00
#
_symmetry.space_group_name_H-M   'P 1'
#
loop_
_entity.id
_entity.type
_entity.pdbx_description
1 polymer ?
#
loop_
_entity_poly.entity_id
_entity_poly.type
_entity_poly.pdbx_seq_one_letter_code
_entity_poly.pdbx_strand_id
1 'polypeptide(L)' 'YGTVRESAVFEYFRVKGTNPLEQDSTFAELWRTINKNQGQDNSVTSPAEGIRKVSDT' A
#
# COMPACT_ATOMS: atom_id res chain seq x y z
N TYR A 1 0.15 1.64 -7.44
CA TYR A 1 0.45 0.58 -6.45
C TYR A 1 -0.55 0.67 -5.31
N GLY A 2 -0.98 -0.49 -4.79
CA GLY A 2 -2.02 -0.61 -3.78
C GLY A 2 -2.00 -1.99 -3.13
N THR A 3 -2.61 -2.14 -1.96
CA THR A 3 -2.72 -3.43 -1.26
C THR A 3 -4.05 -3.51 -0.50
N VAL A 4 -4.27 -4.56 0.29
CA VAL A 4 -5.43 -4.66 1.20
C VAL A 4 -5.14 -3.84 2.47
N ARG A 5 -6.02 -2.93 2.85
CA ARG A 5 -5.90 -2.14 4.09
C ARG A 5 -5.86 -3.06 5.31
N GLU A 6 -5.12 -2.66 6.34
CA GLU A 6 -4.94 -3.42 7.60
C GLU A 6 -4.32 -4.82 7.43
N SER A 7 -3.83 -5.16 6.23
CA SER A 7 -3.12 -6.41 6.00
C SER A 7 -1.67 -6.35 6.48
N ALA A 8 -1.04 -7.52 6.61
CA ALA A 8 0.39 -7.63 6.87
C ALA A 8 1.25 -6.87 5.83
N VAL A 9 0.83 -6.84 4.57
CA VAL A 9 1.55 -6.12 3.50
C VAL A 9 1.41 -4.61 3.66
N PHE A 10 0.22 -4.12 4.02
CA PHE A 10 0.00 -2.69 4.30
C PHE A 10 0.87 -2.22 5.46
N GLU A 11 0.89 -2.99 6.54
CA GLU A 11 1.69 -2.71 7.73
C GLU A 11 3.19 -2.77 7.44
N TYR A 12 3.64 -3.75 6.65
CA TYR A 12 5.03 -3.86 6.23
C TYR A 12 5.51 -2.60 5.50
N PHE A 13 4.75 -2.12 4.51
CA PHE A 13 5.09 -0.90 3.79
C PHE A 13 4.96 0.36 4.65
N ARG A 14 4.05 0.40 5.62
CA ARG A 14 3.98 1.48 6.61
C ARG A 14 5.26 1.54 7.43
N VAL A 15 5.70 0.43 8.02
CA VAL A 15 6.90 0.37 8.85
C VAL A 15 8.14 0.71 8.02
N LYS A 16 8.30 0.09 6.85
CA LYS A 16 9.46 0.35 5.98
C LYS A 16 9.47 1.77 5.43
N GLY A 17 8.34 2.27 4.95
CA GLY A 17 8.24 3.59 4.34
C GLY A 17 8.24 4.77 5.32
N THR A 18 8.12 4.50 6.62
CA THR A 18 8.25 5.52 7.68
C THR A 18 9.54 5.39 8.50
N ASN A 19 10.39 4.41 8.18
CA ASN A 19 11.67 4.23 8.86
C ASN A 19 12.70 5.28 8.37
N PRO A 20 13.14 6.22 9.22
CA PRO A 20 14.12 7.24 8.83
C PRO A 20 15.52 6.70 8.55
N LEU A 21 15.81 5.45 8.94
CA LEU A 21 17.08 4.77 8.68
C LEU A 21 17.09 3.99 7.36
N GLU A 22 15.94 3.84 6.70
CA GLU A 22 15.86 3.16 5.41
C GLU A 22 16.50 4.05 4.34
N GLN A 23 17.60 3.58 3.74
CA GLN A 23 18.37 4.35 2.77
C GLN A 23 17.73 4.29 1.36
N ASP A 24 16.99 3.22 1.09
CA ASP A 24 16.27 3.06 -0.17
C ASP A 24 14.95 3.86 -0.15
N SER A 25 14.84 4.87 -1.03
CA SER A 25 13.64 5.70 -1.15
C SER A 25 12.43 4.95 -1.70
N THR A 26 12.61 3.76 -2.26
CA THR A 26 11.54 2.93 -2.83
C THR A 26 10.42 2.69 -1.82
N PHE A 27 10.75 2.36 -0.57
CA PHE A 27 9.73 2.11 0.46
C PHE A 27 8.94 3.37 0.82
N ALA A 28 9.61 4.53 0.89
CA ALA A 28 8.95 5.81 1.15
C ALA A 28 8.01 6.21 0.00
N GLU A 29 8.42 6.00 -1.25
CA GLU A 29 7.59 6.25 -2.44
C GLU A 29 6.39 5.33 -2.53
N LEU A 30 6.59 4.03 -2.29
CA LEU A 30 5.51 3.06 -2.26
C LEU A 30 4.53 3.37 -1.12
N TRP A 31 5.02 3.73 0.08
CA TRP A 31 4.14 4.11 1.19
C TRP A 31 3.31 5.36 0.89
N ARG A 32 3.91 6.41 0.30
CA ARG A 32 3.15 7.60 -0.15
C ARG A 32 2.02 7.24 -1.10
N THR A 33 2.27 6.30 -2.01
CA THR A 33 1.26 5.82 -2.95
C THR A 33 0.19 4.99 -2.24
N ILE A 34 0.60 3.99 -1.45
CA ILE A 34 -0.28 3.06 -0.74
C ILE A 34 -1.19 3.78 0.25
N ASN A 35 -0.68 4.78 0.96
CA ASN A 35 -1.38 5.52 2.02
C ASN A 35 -2.12 6.77 1.53
N LYS A 36 -2.19 7.03 0.22
CA LYS A 36 -2.89 8.20 -0.31
C LYS A 36 -4.34 8.21 0.19
N ASN A 37 -4.77 9.33 0.79
CA ASN A 37 -6.05 9.48 1.49
C ASN A 37 -6.31 8.36 2.51
N GLN A 38 -5.32 8.08 3.39
CA GLN A 38 -5.39 6.99 4.39
C GLN A 38 -5.63 5.61 3.73
N GLY A 39 -5.08 5.45 2.53
CA GLY A 39 -5.23 4.24 1.72
C GLY A 39 -6.55 4.11 0.97
N GLN A 40 -7.47 5.07 1.05
CA GLN A 40 -8.77 4.98 0.37
C GLN A 40 -8.66 5.06 -1.16
N ASP A 41 -7.66 5.78 -1.68
CA ASP A 41 -7.51 5.96 -3.13
C ASP A 41 -6.96 4.70 -3.82
N ASN A 42 -5.95 4.10 -3.19
CA ASN A 42 -5.10 3.12 -3.84
C ASN A 42 -5.19 1.72 -3.22
N SER A 43 -5.72 1.58 -1.99
CA SER A 43 -5.82 0.29 -1.29
C SER A 43 -7.28 -0.16 -1.16
N VAL A 44 -7.49 -1.47 -1.10
CA VAL A 44 -8.83 -2.11 -1.09
C VAL A 44 -9.16 -2.66 0.29
N THR A 45 -10.43 -2.98 0.52
CA THR A 45 -10.88 -3.58 1.80
C THR A 45 -10.71 -5.10 1.86
N SER A 46 -10.68 -5.76 0.69
CA SER A 46 -10.56 -7.21 0.59
C SER A 46 -9.71 -7.63 -0.60
N PRO A 47 -9.04 -8.79 -0.55
CA PRO A 47 -8.31 -9.34 -1.70
C PRO A 47 -9.22 -9.52 -2.93
N ALA A 48 -10.47 -9.94 -2.73
CA ALA A 48 -11.42 -10.18 -3.82
C ALA A 48 -11.82 -8.89 -4.57
N GLU A 49 -11.92 -7.76 -3.87
CA GLU A 49 -12.09 -6.44 -4.50
C GLU A 49 -10.87 -6.10 -5.36
N GLY A 50 -9.66 -6.29 -4.83
CA GLY A 50 -8.41 -6.04 -5.56
C GLY A 50 -8.25 -6.89 -6.81
N ILE A 51 -8.53 -8.20 -6.72
CA ILE A 51 -8.44 -9.15 -7.84
C ILE A 51 -9.41 -8.75 -8.97
N ARG A 52 -10.67 -8.43 -8.64
CA ARG A 52 -11.65 -7.97 -9.62
C ARG A 52 -11.19 -6.67 -10.29
N LYS A 53 -10.80 -5.68 -9.48
CA LYS A 53 -10.35 -4.36 -9.96
C LYS A 53 -9.24 -4.45 -11.01
N VAL A 54 -8.29 -5.38 -10.86
CA VAL A 54 -7.19 -5.55 -11.83
C VAL A 54 -7.52 -6.48 -13.00
N SER A 55 -8.52 -7.35 -12.85
CA SER A 55 -8.95 -8.27 -13.91
C SER A 55 -9.90 -7.60 -14.91
N ASP A 56 -10.60 -6.55 -14.49
CA ASP A 56 -11.53 -5.78 -15.31
C ASP A 56 -10.85 -4.62 -16.10
N THR A 57 -9.52 -4.46 -15.96
CA THR A 57 -8.72 -3.39 -16.60
C THR A 57 -7.82 -3.95 -17.69
#